data_AF-A0A7K9HHC1-F1
#
_entry.id   AF-A0A7K9HHC1-F1
#
_cell.length_a   1.000
_cell.length_b   1.000
_cell.length_c   1.000
_cell.angle_alpha   90.00
_cell.angle_beta   90.00
_cell.angle_gamma   90.00
#
_symmetry.space_group_name_H-M   'P 1'
#
loop_
_entity.id
_entity.type
_entity.pdbx_description
1 polymer ?
#
loop_
_entity_poly.entity_id
_entity_poly.type
_entity_poly.pdbx_seq_one_letter_code
_entity_poly.pdbx_strand_id
1 'polypeptide(L)'
;GNSRTNPLRQRVHGMLAEILGGSHYAKISALTPYYYEIDFECVLDGNKKPISSMTRTIPLDDAERIPFRYDIKDEGRKALPSGAQRIALEFLDSKAFSKDSCHLKGEPAVKKRHLEMLGYRVVQIPHFEWNSMVLSTKGEQLEYLRRHLYGIQ
;
A
#
# COMPACT_ATOMS: atom_id res chain seq x y z
N GLY A 1 -4.65 -18.23 -0.58
CA GLY A 1 -5.51 -18.94 0.39
C GLY A 1 -5.87 -17.99 1.52
N ASN A 2 -7.17 -17.83 1.79
CA ASN A 2 -7.84 -17.07 2.86
C ASN A 2 -7.72 -15.53 2.86
N SER A 3 -8.52 -14.92 1.99
CA SER A 3 -8.93 -13.51 1.92
C SER A 3 -9.97 -13.12 3.00
N ARG A 4 -9.76 -13.56 4.25
CA ARG A 4 -10.47 -13.02 5.42
C ARG A 4 -9.42 -12.54 6.43
N THR A 5 -9.03 -11.29 6.21
CA THR A 5 -8.27 -10.39 7.09
C THR A 5 -7.12 -11.04 7.87
N ASN A 6 -5.95 -11.14 7.22
CA ASN A 6 -4.67 -11.42 7.87
C ASN A 6 -4.53 -10.55 9.15
N PRO A 7 -4.34 -11.14 10.35
CA PRO A 7 -4.29 -10.40 11.61
C PRO A 7 -3.16 -9.36 11.63
N LEU A 8 -2.05 -9.64 10.94
CA LEU A 8 -0.99 -8.66 10.74
C LEU A 8 -1.51 -7.44 9.99
N ARG A 9 -2.29 -7.65 8.92
CA ARG A 9 -2.82 -6.54 8.12
C ARG A 9 -3.77 -5.65 8.92
N GLN A 10 -4.62 -6.23 9.77
CA GLN A 10 -5.51 -5.45 10.64
C GLN A 10 -4.72 -4.64 11.68
N ARG A 11 -3.70 -5.26 12.30
CA ARG A 11 -2.84 -4.58 13.28
C ARG A 11 -2.07 -3.42 12.63
N VAL A 12 -1.47 -3.65 11.47
CA VAL A 12 -0.75 -2.62 10.72
C VAL A 12 -1.70 -1.52 10.24
N HIS A 13 -2.92 -1.85 9.81
CA HIS A 13 -3.91 -0.83 9.46
C HIS A 13 -4.23 0.11 10.63
N GLY A 14 -4.40 -0.43 11.83
CA GLY A 14 -4.55 0.38 13.04
C GLY A 14 -3.35 1.30 13.28
N MET A 15 -2.13 0.78 13.13
CA MET A 15 -0.90 1.58 13.26
C MET A 15 -0.81 2.69 12.20
N LEU A 16 -1.19 2.39 10.95
CA LEU A 16 -1.26 3.39 9.88
C LEU A 16 -2.32 4.46 10.17
N ALA A 17 -3.47 4.08 10.73
CA ALA A 17 -4.49 5.03 11.16
C ALA A 17 -3.97 5.96 12.25
N GLU A 18 -3.19 5.45 13.21
CA GLU A 18 -2.54 6.26 14.24
C GLU A 18 -1.52 7.24 13.63
N ILE A 19 -0.71 6.79 12.66
CA ILE A 19 0.31 7.63 12.00
C ILE A 19 -0.32 8.71 11.11
N LEU A 20 -1.34 8.34 10.33
CA LEU A 20 -1.97 9.21 9.33
C LEU A 20 -3.13 10.03 9.89
N GLY A 21 -3.51 9.81 11.15
CA GLY A 21 -4.62 10.53 11.79
C GLY A 21 -6.02 10.06 11.35
N GLY A 22 -6.15 8.83 10.87
CA GLY A 22 -7.43 8.23 10.48
C GLY A 22 -7.28 7.00 9.58
N SER A 23 -8.22 6.05 9.70
CA SER A 23 -8.20 4.79 8.94
C SER A 23 -8.54 4.96 7.45
N HIS A 24 -9.26 6.02 7.09
CA HIS A 24 -9.64 6.38 5.71
C HIS A 24 -8.47 6.90 4.86
N TYR A 25 -7.28 7.06 5.45
CA TYR A 25 -6.04 7.43 4.76
C TYR A 25 -5.20 6.23 4.30
N ALA A 26 -5.55 5.01 4.73
CA ALA A 26 -4.87 3.78 4.34
C ALA A 26 -5.88 2.74 3.82
N LYS A 27 -5.75 2.37 2.55
CA LYS A 27 -6.57 1.33 1.91
C LYS A 27 -5.89 -0.02 2.07
N ILE A 28 -6.58 -1.00 2.64
CA ILE A 28 -6.10 -2.38 2.76
C ILE A 28 -6.36 -3.14 1.45
N SER A 29 -5.44 -4.01 1.02
CA SER A 29 -5.63 -4.92 -0.11
C SER A 29 -6.00 -4.21 -1.41
N ALA A 30 -5.25 -3.16 -1.78
CA ALA A 30 -5.52 -2.41 -3.00
C ALA A 30 -5.13 -3.24 -4.24
N LEU A 31 -6.05 -3.37 -5.20
CA LEU A 31 -5.78 -4.04 -6.47
C LEU A 31 -5.32 -3.02 -7.52
N THR A 32 -4.21 -3.32 -8.17
CA THR A 32 -3.65 -2.49 -9.25
C THR A 32 -4.12 -2.93 -10.63
N PRO A 33 -3.96 -2.09 -11.68
CA PRO A 33 -4.27 -2.47 -13.06
C PRO A 33 -3.54 -3.72 -13.57
N TYR A 34 -2.37 -4.05 -13.00
CA TYR A 34 -1.63 -5.29 -13.29
C TYR A 34 -2.07 -6.47 -12.41
N TYR A 35 -3.21 -6.37 -11.73
CA TYR A 35 -3.76 -7.37 -10.82
C TYR A 35 -2.87 -7.74 -9.64
N TYR A 36 -1.88 -6.89 -9.31
CA TYR A 36 -1.20 -7.03 -8.04
C TYR A 36 -2.08 -6.55 -6.90
N GLU A 37 -2.21 -7.38 -5.87
CA GLU A 37 -2.74 -6.97 -4.57
C GLU A 37 -1.59 -6.37 -3.74
N ILE A 38 -1.74 -5.12 -3.32
CA ILE A 38 -0.83 -4.42 -2.40
C ILE A 38 -1.39 -4.55 -0.98
N ASP A 39 -0.55 -4.77 0.04
CA ASP A 39 -1.01 -4.83 1.43
C ASP A 39 -1.71 -3.52 1.85
N PHE A 40 -1.05 -2.38 1.62
CA PHE A 40 -1.60 -1.06 1.90
C PHE A 40 -1.26 -0.01 0.85
N GLU A 41 -2.24 0.84 0.55
CA GLU A 41 -2.09 2.02 -0.28
C GLU A 41 -2.39 3.29 0.53
N CYS A 42 -1.47 4.25 0.51
CA CYS A 42 -1.60 5.56 1.14
C CYS A 42 -1.29 6.66 0.12
N VAL A 43 -1.84 7.86 0.30
CA VAL A 43 -1.51 9.03 -0.55
C VAL A 43 -1.11 10.19 0.34
N LEU A 44 0.04 10.79 0.07
CA LEU A 44 0.50 12.01 0.73
C LEU A 44 0.55 13.16 -0.27
N ASP A 45 0.09 14.33 0.12
CA ASP A 45 0.24 15.59 -0.64
C ASP A 45 1.72 16.03 -0.72
N GLY A 46 2.03 17.04 -1.55
CA GLY A 46 3.35 17.68 -1.59
C GLY A 46 3.85 18.17 -0.21
N ASN A 47 2.93 18.53 0.69
CA ASN A 47 3.25 18.91 2.08
C ASN A 47 3.34 17.73 3.06
N LYS A 48 3.42 16.50 2.55
CA LYS A 48 3.38 15.25 3.32
C LYS A 48 2.11 15.03 4.15
N LYS A 49 1.03 15.77 3.88
CA LYS A 49 -0.25 15.56 4.55
C LYS A 49 -1.01 14.40 3.89
N PRO A 50 -1.61 13.47 4.66
CA PRO A 50 -2.35 12.37 4.07
C PRO A 50 -3.62 12.86 3.37
N ILE A 51 -3.88 12.31 2.19
CA ILE A 51 -5.09 12.55 1.40
C ILE A 51 -5.96 11.31 1.53
N SER A 52 -7.26 11.49 1.78
CA SER A 52 -8.16 10.35 1.95
C SER A 52 -8.18 9.49 0.70
N SER A 53 -7.92 8.19 0.88
CA SER A 53 -8.05 7.19 -0.17
C SER A 53 -9.52 6.98 -0.60
N MET A 54 -10.48 7.58 0.12
CA MET A 54 -11.92 7.44 -0.09
C MET A 54 -12.52 8.48 -1.06
N THR A 55 -11.79 9.52 -1.47
CA THR A 55 -12.36 10.53 -2.37
C THR A 55 -12.39 10.01 -3.81
N ARG A 56 -13.49 9.35 -4.18
CA ARG A 56 -14.01 9.28 -5.56
C ARG A 56 -15.46 8.77 -5.62
N THR A 57 -16.37 9.47 -4.96
CA THR A 57 -17.78 9.40 -5.35
C THR A 57 -17.90 10.04 -6.73
N ILE A 58 -18.24 9.22 -7.72
CA ILE A 58 -18.69 9.67 -9.04
C ILE A 58 -19.99 10.47 -8.80
N PRO A 59 -20.19 11.68 -9.34
CA PRO A 59 -21.53 12.24 -9.41
C PRO A 59 -22.37 11.27 -10.24
N LEU A 60 -23.35 10.61 -9.60
CA LEU A 60 -24.39 9.88 -10.31
C LEU A 60 -25.09 10.89 -11.22
N ASP A 61 -24.84 10.79 -12.52
CA ASP A 61 -25.74 11.30 -13.54
C ASP A 61 -26.20 10.12 -14.39
N ASP A 62 -27.48 10.21 -14.74
CA ASP A 62 -28.44 9.18 -15.09
C ASP A 62 -28.07 8.32 -16.32
N ALA A 63 -28.26 6.99 -16.23
CA ALA A 63 -28.79 6.11 -17.29
C ALA A 63 -28.46 4.63 -17.03
N GLU A 64 -29.51 3.84 -16.86
CA GLU A 64 -29.49 2.39 -16.77
C GLU A 64 -29.05 1.69 -18.08
N ARG A 65 -28.28 0.58 -17.94
CA ARG A 65 -28.47 -0.76 -18.58
C ARG A 65 -27.16 -1.44 -19.04
N ILE A 66 -26.95 -2.62 -18.42
CA ILE A 66 -26.16 -3.84 -18.77
C ILE A 66 -25.08 -4.19 -17.71
N PRO A 67 -25.24 -5.28 -16.93
CA PRO A 67 -24.35 -5.67 -15.83
C PRO A 67 -23.17 -6.59 -16.26
N PHE A 68 -22.58 -6.40 -17.44
CA PHE A 68 -21.39 -7.16 -17.89
C PHE A 68 -20.48 -6.34 -18.81
N ARG A 69 -19.98 -5.22 -18.31
CA ARG A 69 -18.69 -4.66 -18.69
C ARG A 69 -18.01 -4.23 -17.40
N TYR A 70 -16.97 -4.97 -16.99
CA TYR A 70 -15.98 -4.40 -16.08
C TYR A 70 -15.24 -3.34 -16.90
N ASP A 71 -15.87 -2.18 -17.08
CA ASP A 71 -15.20 -0.97 -17.49
C ASP A 71 -14.21 -0.65 -16.36
N ILE A 72 -12.97 -1.08 -16.56
CA ILE A 72 -11.82 -0.60 -15.80
C ILE A 72 -11.76 0.90 -16.09
N LYS A 73 -12.55 1.71 -15.37
CA LYS A 73 -12.36 3.15 -15.27
C LYS A 73 -11.00 3.33 -14.65
N ASP A 74 -9.94 3.36 -15.44
CA ASP A 74 -8.75 4.22 -15.35
C ASP A 74 -8.42 4.78 -13.93
N GLU A 75 -8.43 3.93 -12.90
CA GLU A 75 -8.15 4.33 -11.50
C GLU A 75 -6.64 4.48 -11.30
N GLY A 76 -5.86 3.79 -12.12
CA GLY A 76 -4.40 3.89 -12.18
C GLY A 76 -3.88 5.20 -12.78
N ARG A 77 -4.70 5.99 -13.48
CA ARG A 77 -4.25 7.21 -14.19
C ARG A 77 -5.04 8.49 -13.91
N LYS A 78 -5.99 8.51 -12.97
CA LYS A 78 -6.42 9.84 -12.48
C LYS A 78 -5.24 10.49 -11.79
N ALA A 79 -4.79 11.60 -12.36
CA ALA A 79 -3.67 12.37 -11.89
C ALA A 79 -3.86 12.67 -10.40
N LEU A 80 -2.86 12.27 -9.60
CA LEU A 80 -2.74 12.77 -8.24
C LEU A 80 -2.60 14.30 -8.29
N PRO A 81 -3.02 15.03 -7.26
CA PRO A 81 -2.75 16.46 -7.19
C PRO A 81 -1.24 16.71 -7.36
N SER A 82 -0.89 17.86 -7.93
CA SER A 82 0.50 18.19 -8.22
C SER A 82 1.38 18.08 -6.97
N GLY A 83 2.42 17.25 -7.03
CA GLY A 83 3.33 17.00 -5.91
C GLY A 83 2.89 15.90 -4.94
N ALA A 84 1.70 15.32 -5.09
CA ALA A 84 1.27 14.20 -4.28
C ALA A 84 1.92 12.88 -4.70
N GLN A 85 2.17 12.02 -3.72
CA GLN A 85 2.86 10.75 -3.84
C GLN A 85 1.97 9.61 -3.35
N ARG A 86 1.70 8.64 -4.23
CA ARG A 86 1.02 7.40 -3.87
C ARG A 86 2.06 6.40 -3.38
N ILE A 87 1.81 5.79 -2.22
CA ILE A 87 2.71 4.86 -1.55
C ILE A 87 2.08 3.47 -1.53
N ALA A 88 2.81 2.48 -2.01
CA ALA A 88 2.49 1.06 -1.85
C ALA A 88 3.37 0.51 -0.71
N LEU A 89 2.75 0.11 0.40
CA LEU A 89 3.44 -0.53 1.51
C LEU A 89 3.19 -2.03 1.45
N GLU A 90 4.26 -2.82 1.41
CA GLU A 90 4.23 -4.27 1.25
C GLU A 90 5.09 -4.98 2.30
N PHE A 91 4.57 -6.07 2.85
CA PHE A 91 5.30 -6.95 3.76
C PHE A 91 5.71 -8.21 3.01
N LEU A 92 7.02 -8.40 2.86
CA LEU A 92 7.58 -9.53 2.13
C LEU A 92 7.80 -10.71 3.06
N ASP A 93 7.11 -11.82 2.82
CA ASP A 93 7.32 -13.06 3.56
C ASP A 93 8.62 -13.79 3.15
N SER A 94 8.99 -14.85 3.85
CA SER A 94 10.22 -15.58 3.58
C SER A 94 10.30 -16.18 2.18
N LYS A 95 9.16 -16.47 1.52
CA LYS A 95 9.13 -16.98 0.14
C LYS A 95 9.57 -15.96 -0.89
N ALA A 96 9.50 -14.66 -0.57
CA ALA A 96 9.99 -13.58 -1.43
C ALA A 96 11.52 -13.62 -1.59
N PHE A 97 12.24 -14.34 -0.72
CA PHE A 97 13.69 -14.40 -0.69
C PHE A 97 14.21 -15.79 -1.07
N SER A 98 15.45 -15.84 -1.55
CA SER A 98 16.18 -17.09 -1.80
C SER A 98 16.50 -17.78 -0.48
N LYS A 99 16.60 -19.12 -0.50
CA LYS A 99 16.89 -19.89 0.72
C LYS A 99 18.22 -19.43 1.32
N ASP A 100 18.26 -19.29 2.64
CA ASP A 100 19.46 -18.95 3.42
C ASP A 100 20.16 -17.62 3.01
N SER A 101 19.45 -16.71 2.33
CA SER A 101 19.98 -15.40 1.94
C SER A 101 18.90 -14.33 1.91
N CYS A 102 19.30 -13.05 2.00
CA CYS A 102 18.40 -11.90 1.86
C CYS A 102 18.18 -11.49 0.39
N HIS A 103 18.47 -12.37 -0.57
CA HIS A 103 18.34 -12.06 -1.99
C HIS A 103 16.88 -12.16 -2.44
N LEU A 104 16.28 -11.03 -2.80
CA LEU A 104 14.92 -10.92 -3.31
C LEU A 104 14.75 -11.67 -4.64
N LYS A 105 13.70 -12.48 -4.76
CA LYS A 105 13.38 -13.21 -5.99
C LYS A 105 12.80 -12.30 -7.07
N GLY A 106 12.78 -12.81 -8.31
CA GLY A 106 12.29 -12.06 -9.47
C GLY A 106 10.83 -11.61 -9.36
N GLU A 107 9.93 -12.45 -8.84
CA GLU A 107 8.50 -12.11 -8.74
C GLU A 107 8.23 -10.81 -7.95
N PRO A 108 8.65 -10.68 -6.67
CA PRO A 108 8.46 -9.43 -5.92
C PRO A 108 9.25 -8.25 -6.49
N ALA A 109 10.39 -8.48 -7.16
CA ALA A 109 11.17 -7.44 -7.83
C ALA A 109 10.44 -6.89 -9.07
N VAL A 110 9.81 -7.75 -9.87
CA VAL A 110 8.99 -7.37 -11.02
C VAL A 110 7.76 -6.60 -10.56
N LYS A 111 7.08 -7.08 -9.51
CA LYS A 111 5.95 -6.38 -8.90
C LYS A 111 6.33 -4.96 -8.47
N LYS A 112 7.45 -4.80 -7.75
CA LYS A 112 7.98 -3.48 -7.37
C LYS A 112 8.16 -2.57 -8.59
N ARG A 113 8.85 -3.05 -9.63
CA ARG A 113 9.08 -2.29 -10.86
C ARG A 113 7.77 -1.84 -11.52
N HIS A 114 6.78 -2.72 -11.61
CA HIS A 114 5.48 -2.40 -12.22
C HIS A 114 4.70 -1.37 -11.41
N LEU A 115 4.76 -1.42 -10.08
CA LEU A 115 4.17 -0.41 -9.22
C LEU A 115 4.87 0.95 -9.38
N GLU A 116 6.19 0.97 -9.47
CA GLU A 116 6.95 2.20 -9.74
C GLU A 116 6.58 2.82 -11.09
N MET A 117 6.38 2.00 -12.13
CA MET A 117 5.87 2.46 -13.43
C MET A 117 4.45 3.03 -13.37
N LEU A 118 3.62 2.58 -12.42
CA LEU A 118 2.30 3.14 -12.13
C LEU A 118 2.37 4.42 -11.28
N GLY A 119 3.56 4.91 -10.94
CA GLY A 119 3.76 6.12 -10.14
C GLY A 119 3.69 5.91 -8.62
N TYR A 120 3.78 4.66 -8.15
CA TYR A 120 3.89 4.38 -6.72
C TYR A 120 5.32 4.57 -6.23
N ARG A 121 5.47 5.13 -5.03
CA ARG A 121 6.63 4.87 -4.19
C ARG A 121 6.41 3.56 -3.44
N VAL A 122 7.22 2.55 -3.74
CA VAL A 122 7.07 1.22 -3.14
C VAL A 122 7.96 1.12 -1.91
N VAL A 123 7.35 0.80 -0.78
CA VAL A 123 8.02 0.46 0.48
C VAL A 123 7.81 -1.04 0.72
N GLN A 124 8.84 -1.83 0.47
CA GLN A 124 8.82 -3.26 0.76
C GLN A 124 9.58 -3.50 2.08
N ILE A 125 8.89 -4.05 3.07
CA ILE A 125 9.42 -4.39 4.39
C ILE A 125 9.69 -5.91 4.42
N PRO A 126 10.95 -6.35 4.50
CA PRO A 126 11.29 -7.76 4.66
C PRO A 126 10.81 -8.36 5.99
N HIS A 127 10.39 -9.63 5.97
CA HIS A 127 9.99 -10.33 7.20
C HIS A 127 11.08 -10.35 8.28
N PHE A 128 12.36 -10.44 7.91
CA PHE A 128 13.46 -10.48 8.87
C PHE A 128 13.72 -9.11 9.52
N GLU A 129 13.34 -8.00 8.87
CA GLU A 129 13.35 -6.68 9.50
C GLU A 129 12.13 -6.53 10.42
N TRP A 130 10.94 -6.81 9.90
CA TRP A 130 9.69 -6.66 10.64
C TRP A 130 9.61 -7.50 11.92
N ASN A 131 10.14 -8.72 11.87
CA ASN A 131 10.16 -9.65 13.00
C ASN A 131 11.45 -9.55 13.83
N SER A 132 12.30 -8.54 13.60
CA SER A 132 13.53 -8.36 14.35
C SER A 132 13.27 -7.95 15.80
N MET A 133 14.27 -8.18 16.67
CA MET A 133 14.21 -7.75 18.06
C MET A 133 14.05 -6.22 18.21
N VAL A 134 14.54 -5.45 17.24
CA VAL A 134 14.41 -3.99 17.22
C VAL A 134 12.93 -3.58 17.11
N LEU A 135 12.13 -4.32 16.35
CA LEU A 135 10.71 -4.01 16.13
C LEU A 135 9.77 -4.82 17.03
N SER A 136 10.21 -5.16 18.25
CA SER A 136 9.44 -5.98 19.19
C SER A 136 8.27 -5.26 19.84
N THR A 137 8.32 -3.93 19.95
CA THR A 137 7.27 -3.14 20.61
C THR A 137 6.40 -2.39 19.60
N LYS A 138 5.16 -2.05 20.00
CA LYS A 138 4.27 -1.23 19.16
C LYS A 138 4.88 0.14 18.83
N GLY A 139 5.58 0.76 19.79
CA GLY A 139 6.22 2.07 19.60
C GLY A 139 7.29 2.05 18.52
N GLU A 140 8.18 1.05 18.56
CA GLU A 140 9.23 0.88 17.55
C GLU A 140 8.65 0.58 16.17
N GLN A 141 7.59 -0.24 16.09
CA GLN A 141 6.89 -0.50 14.84
C GLN A 141 6.21 0.75 14.26
N LEU A 142 5.58 1.57 15.10
CA LEU A 142 4.98 2.85 14.67
C LEU A 142 6.04 3.80 14.13
N GLU A 143 7.14 3.97 14.85
CA GLU A 143 8.26 4.83 14.45
C GLU A 143 8.89 4.35 13.14
N TYR A 144 9.14 3.04 13.01
CA TYR A 144 9.66 2.44 11.79
C TYR A 144 8.75 2.69 10.60
N LEU A 145 7.44 2.42 10.73
CA LEU A 145 6.46 2.69 9.67
C LEU A 145 6.42 4.18 9.32
N ARG A 146 6.44 5.07 10.32
CA ARG A 146 6.45 6.52 10.11
C ARG A 146 7.68 6.97 9.32
N ARG A 147 8.88 6.51 9.68
CA ARG A 147 10.12 6.80 8.95
C ARG A 147 10.01 6.35 7.49
N HIS A 148 9.49 5.15 7.25
CA HIS A 148 9.31 4.63 5.89
C HIS A 148 8.28 5.41 5.06
N LEU A 149 7.14 5.81 5.65
CA LEU A 149 6.11 6.58 4.95
C LEU A 149 6.58 7.99 4.59
N TYR A 150 7.19 8.69 5.55
CA TYR A 150 7.58 10.09 5.39
C TYR A 150 8.98 10.27 4.80
N GLY A 151 9.80 9.21 4.73
CA GLY A 151 11.18 9.28 4.25
C GLY A 151 12.11 10.00 5.22
N ILE A 152 11.82 9.95 6.52
CA ILE A 152 12.64 10.55 7.57
C ILE A 152 13.65 9.48 8.00
N GLN A 153 14.94 9.74 7.79
CA GLN A 153 16.04 8.84 8.15
C GLN A 153 16.76 9.34 9.40
#